data_AF-A0A955EL56-F1
#
_entry.id   AF-A0A955EL56-F1
#
_cell.length_a   1.000
_cell.length_b   1.000
_cell.length_c   1.000
_cell.angle_alpha   90.00
_cell.angle_beta   90.00
_cell.angle_gamma   90.00
#
_symmetry.space_group_name_H-M   'P 1'
#
loop_
_entity.id
_entity.type
_entity.pdbx_description
1 polymer ?
#
loop_
_entity_poly.entity_id
_entity_poly.type
_entity_poly.pdbx_seq_one_letter_code
_entity_poly.pdbx_strand_id
1 'polypeptide(L)'
;MTEKLKQPRWIIREADYDDLLDIRTMHAKSWLETYPDEENGVSEDWVRERVSAWTTPDGIQKSREHFKDIFGNPDHFYRIAEKDGEIVGLVHGSQSDGLQNLEALYVDKSEHGKGLAQDLMGLVDEWFDDTLPVKLGVASYNDRAIRFYEKYGFKIIPDSKSMYADKIPIVDMIRPGEGQKYPNLNPRLEIKDSPVEGRGIFTKVPFKKGVKIVINIDPQPIEVYEFTDEEFDKFRQDCIKKGLQWDSVSIGDGKHRAAIAAREKNPENYGNHSCDPNLSADHVALRDIESDEELTVDYAEFSDVNWSMECHCGSKNCEGTVKGKVE
;
A
#
# COMPACT_ATOMS: atom_id res chain seq x y z
N MET A 1 37.33 8.52 -37.26
CA MET A 1 36.36 9.45 -36.68
C MET A 1 36.21 9.05 -35.22
N THR A 2 36.73 9.86 -34.30
CA THR A 2 36.52 9.67 -32.87
C THR A 2 35.04 9.88 -32.57
N GLU A 3 34.38 8.82 -32.10
CA GLU A 3 33.07 8.91 -31.46
C GLU A 3 33.20 9.94 -30.33
N LYS A 4 32.66 11.14 -30.53
CA LYS A 4 32.49 12.09 -29.45
C LYS A 4 31.53 11.43 -28.47
N LEU A 5 32.05 10.91 -27.37
CA LEU A 5 31.27 10.59 -26.18
C LEU A 5 30.36 11.79 -25.92
N LYS A 6 29.06 11.64 -26.21
CA LYS A 6 28.06 12.65 -25.84
C LYS A 6 28.16 12.75 -24.33
N GLN A 7 28.53 13.91 -23.81
CA GLN A 7 28.46 14.12 -22.38
C GLN A 7 27.01 13.85 -21.92
N PRO A 8 26.84 13.17 -20.78
CA PRO A 8 25.52 12.89 -20.27
C PRO A 8 24.78 14.22 -20.04
N ARG A 9 23.47 14.22 -20.33
CA ARG A 9 22.64 15.43 -20.31
C ARG A 9 22.45 16.01 -18.91
N TRP A 10 22.69 15.18 -17.90
CA TRP A 10 22.71 15.43 -16.46
C TRP A 10 23.57 14.33 -15.82
N ILE A 11 24.07 14.56 -14.61
CA ILE A 11 24.76 13.57 -13.80
C ILE A 11 23.83 13.16 -12.67
N ILE A 12 23.50 11.86 -12.58
CA ILE A 12 22.70 11.33 -11.47
C ILE A 12 23.65 10.71 -10.45
N ARG A 13 23.56 11.14 -9.20
CA ARG A 13 24.44 10.68 -8.10
C ARG A 13 23.69 10.59 -6.78
N GLU A 14 24.33 9.94 -5.80
CA GLU A 14 23.93 10.02 -4.40
C GLU A 14 23.98 11.47 -3.93
N ALA A 15 22.98 11.83 -3.14
CA ALA A 15 22.95 13.09 -2.42
C ALA A 15 23.75 12.96 -1.12
N ASP A 16 24.35 14.06 -0.69
CA ASP A 16 24.94 14.18 0.63
C ASP A 16 24.39 15.39 1.39
N TYR A 17 24.93 15.63 2.59
CA TYR A 17 24.46 16.70 3.45
C TYR A 17 24.80 18.12 2.96
N ASP A 18 25.76 18.27 2.07
CA ASP A 18 26.13 19.56 1.49
C ASP A 18 25.14 19.96 0.38
N ASP A 19 24.47 18.98 -0.25
CA ASP A 19 23.41 19.20 -1.25
C ASP A 19 22.08 19.71 -0.65
N LEU A 20 21.88 19.69 0.67
CA LEU A 20 20.56 19.88 1.30
C LEU A 20 19.86 21.19 0.90
N LEU A 21 20.62 22.28 0.80
CA LEU A 21 20.04 23.57 0.42
C LEU A 21 19.56 23.55 -1.03
N ASP A 22 20.35 22.98 -1.94
CA ASP A 22 20.04 22.93 -3.36
C ASP A 22 18.89 21.95 -3.63
N ILE A 23 18.87 20.80 -2.94
CA ILE A 23 17.75 19.85 -2.95
C ILE A 23 16.46 20.56 -2.52
N ARG A 24 16.47 21.23 -1.37
CA ARG A 24 15.26 21.90 -0.86
C ARG A 24 14.84 23.07 -1.73
N THR A 25 15.78 23.78 -2.36
CA THR A 25 15.49 24.87 -3.29
C THR A 25 14.80 24.36 -4.55
N MET A 26 15.36 23.34 -5.21
CA MET A 26 14.74 22.73 -6.39
C MET A 26 13.39 22.08 -6.04
N HIS A 27 13.30 21.40 -4.91
CA HIS A 27 12.07 20.74 -4.47
C HIS A 27 10.95 21.76 -4.16
N ALA A 28 11.28 22.88 -3.49
CA ALA A 28 10.34 23.97 -3.25
C ALA A 28 9.82 24.58 -4.56
N LYS A 29 10.71 24.81 -5.54
CA LYS A 29 10.35 25.29 -6.88
C LYS A 29 9.40 24.30 -7.58
N SER A 30 9.74 23.02 -7.58
CA SER A 30 8.91 21.98 -8.20
C SER A 30 7.53 21.89 -7.56
N TRP A 31 7.42 22.06 -6.24
CA TRP A 31 6.15 22.09 -5.52
C TRP A 31 5.26 23.27 -5.96
N LEU A 32 5.85 24.47 -6.06
CA LEU A 32 5.15 25.67 -6.51
C LEU A 32 4.64 25.56 -7.95
N GLU A 33 5.32 24.78 -8.78
CA GLU A 33 4.91 24.55 -10.17
C GLU A 33 3.87 23.44 -10.32
N THR A 34 3.72 22.56 -9.33
CA THR A 34 2.94 21.31 -9.44
C THR A 34 1.63 21.34 -8.68
N TYR A 35 1.61 21.88 -7.45
CA TYR A 35 0.48 21.71 -6.53
C TYR A 35 -0.58 22.81 -6.52
N PRO A 36 -0.31 24.09 -6.89
CA PRO A 36 -1.38 25.07 -6.95
C PRO A 36 -2.53 24.62 -7.85
N ASP A 37 -3.72 24.56 -7.27
CA ASP A 37 -4.96 24.12 -7.91
C ASP A 37 -6.16 24.71 -7.15
N GLU A 38 -6.71 25.80 -7.68
CA GLU A 38 -7.80 26.54 -7.04
C GLU A 38 -9.11 25.72 -6.99
N GLU A 39 -9.34 24.83 -7.96
CA GLU A 39 -10.54 23.97 -8.00
C GLU A 39 -10.58 22.99 -6.81
N ASN A 40 -9.42 22.49 -6.40
CA ASN A 40 -9.27 21.62 -5.23
C ASN A 40 -8.90 22.39 -3.93
N GLY A 41 -8.90 23.74 -3.96
CA GLY A 41 -8.67 24.58 -2.78
C GLY A 41 -7.21 24.66 -2.32
N VAL A 42 -6.27 24.34 -3.21
CA VAL A 42 -4.82 24.41 -2.97
C VAL A 42 -4.29 25.71 -3.58
N SER A 43 -4.34 26.82 -2.82
CA SER A 43 -3.90 28.12 -3.33
C SER A 43 -2.39 28.21 -3.51
N GLU A 44 -1.94 28.99 -4.48
CA GLU A 44 -0.52 29.25 -4.71
C GLU A 44 0.17 29.85 -3.47
N ASP A 45 -0.51 30.77 -2.77
CA ASP A 45 -0.01 31.40 -1.55
C ASP A 45 0.21 30.37 -0.43
N TRP A 46 -0.69 29.41 -0.26
CA TRP A 46 -0.54 28.36 0.74
C TRP A 46 0.66 27.46 0.42
N VAL A 47 0.82 27.06 -0.86
CA VAL A 47 1.99 26.27 -1.29
C VAL A 47 3.27 27.06 -1.05
N ARG A 48 3.28 28.36 -1.38
CA ARG A 48 4.43 29.27 -1.22
C ARG A 48 4.85 29.43 0.22
N GLU A 49 3.89 29.68 1.11
CA GLU A 49 4.16 29.78 2.55
C GLU A 49 4.79 28.49 3.05
N ARG A 50 4.21 27.33 2.69
CA ARG A 50 4.71 26.01 3.10
C ARG A 50 6.16 25.76 2.65
N VAL A 51 6.46 25.96 1.37
CA VAL A 51 7.80 25.63 0.85
C VAL A 51 8.86 26.66 1.21
N SER A 52 8.46 27.91 1.50
CA SER A 52 9.40 28.96 1.94
C SER A 52 10.12 28.59 3.23
N ALA A 53 9.46 27.84 4.12
CA ALA A 53 10.06 27.36 5.36
C ALA A 53 11.21 26.37 5.13
N TRP A 54 11.25 25.66 3.99
CA TRP A 54 12.20 24.57 3.74
C TRP A 54 13.63 25.05 3.49
N THR A 55 13.80 26.26 2.96
CA THR A 55 15.11 26.84 2.61
C THR A 55 15.65 27.81 3.67
N THR A 56 14.91 28.02 4.76
CA THR A 56 15.39 28.76 5.94
C THR A 56 16.47 27.96 6.70
N PRO A 57 17.35 28.61 7.49
CA PRO A 57 18.31 27.88 8.33
C PRO A 57 17.66 26.80 9.21
N ASP A 58 16.52 27.10 9.84
CA ASP A 58 15.77 26.13 10.63
C ASP A 58 15.19 24.99 9.78
N GLY A 59 14.73 25.29 8.58
CA GLY A 59 14.24 24.29 7.61
C GLY A 59 15.35 23.35 7.14
N ILE A 60 16.55 23.88 6.91
CA ILE A 60 17.72 23.08 6.56
C ILE A 60 18.17 22.22 7.74
N GLN A 61 18.13 22.74 8.98
CA GLN A 61 18.41 21.92 10.16
C GLN A 61 17.39 20.79 10.33
N LYS A 62 16.08 21.06 10.16
CA LYS A 62 15.05 20.02 10.17
C LYS A 62 15.26 18.98 9.06
N SER A 63 15.68 19.44 7.88
CA SER A 63 16.01 18.54 6.77
C SER A 63 17.19 17.66 7.13
N ARG A 64 18.25 18.21 7.74
CA ARG A 64 19.41 17.44 8.19
C ARG A 64 19.01 16.33 9.16
N GLU A 65 18.13 16.62 10.13
CA GLU A 65 17.60 15.60 11.04
C GLU A 65 16.80 14.53 10.30
N HIS A 66 15.90 14.93 9.40
CA HIS A 66 15.10 13.99 8.60
C HIS A 66 15.96 13.06 7.73
N PHE A 67 17.01 13.58 7.09
CA PHE A 67 17.86 12.80 6.20
C PHE A 67 18.88 11.89 6.93
N LYS A 68 18.96 11.91 8.27
CA LYS A 68 19.83 11.00 9.04
C LYS A 68 19.49 9.53 8.83
N ASP A 69 18.20 9.21 8.75
CA ASP A 69 17.75 7.84 8.58
C ASP A 69 17.64 7.43 7.10
N ILE A 70 17.93 8.35 6.17
CA ILE A 70 17.82 8.17 4.72
C ILE A 70 19.20 8.06 4.08
N PHE A 71 20.07 9.05 4.28
CA PHE A 71 21.37 9.07 3.62
C PHE A 71 22.30 7.99 4.17
N GLY A 72 22.79 7.13 3.28
CA GLY A 72 23.63 5.97 3.63
C GLY A 72 22.86 4.77 4.18
N ASN A 73 21.53 4.84 4.29
CA ASN A 73 20.70 3.71 4.67
C ASN A 73 20.44 2.82 3.43
N PRO A 74 20.81 1.52 3.43
CA PRO A 74 20.58 0.63 2.29
C PRO A 74 19.10 0.42 1.95
N ASP A 75 18.19 0.67 2.91
CA ASP A 75 16.74 0.58 2.72
C ASP A 75 16.15 1.83 2.05
N HIS A 76 17.00 2.81 1.69
CA HIS A 76 16.61 4.02 0.99
C HIS A 76 17.44 4.26 -0.25
N PHE A 77 16.75 4.51 -1.36
CA PHE A 77 17.35 4.94 -2.62
C PHE A 77 17.09 6.42 -2.83
N TYR A 78 18.06 7.27 -2.51
CA TYR A 78 17.98 8.71 -2.77
C TYR A 78 19.00 9.11 -3.82
N ARG A 79 18.55 9.72 -4.93
CA ARG A 79 19.42 10.26 -5.98
C ARG A 79 18.99 11.65 -6.38
N ILE A 80 19.97 12.47 -6.72
CA ILE A 80 19.78 13.78 -7.31
C ILE A 80 20.34 13.79 -8.73
N ALA A 81 19.73 14.59 -9.60
CA ALA A 81 20.21 14.85 -10.94
C ALA A 81 20.76 16.27 -11.01
N GLU A 82 22.02 16.39 -11.39
CA GLU A 82 22.74 17.66 -11.51
C GLU A 82 22.97 18.00 -12.98
N LYS A 83 22.82 19.28 -13.32
CA LYS A 83 23.10 19.81 -14.64
C LYS A 83 23.59 21.25 -14.52
N ASP A 84 24.71 21.54 -15.17
CA ASP A 84 25.33 22.87 -15.18
C ASP A 84 25.58 23.44 -13.76
N GLY A 85 25.87 22.56 -12.79
CA GLY A 85 26.11 22.89 -11.38
C GLY A 85 24.84 23.11 -10.55
N GLU A 86 23.66 22.86 -11.11
CA GLU A 86 22.38 22.98 -10.41
C GLU A 86 21.70 21.60 -10.28
N ILE A 87 21.05 21.35 -9.14
CA ILE A 87 20.18 20.20 -8.99
C ILE A 87 18.88 20.47 -9.76
N VAL A 88 18.55 19.59 -10.70
CA VAL A 88 17.39 19.71 -11.61
C VAL A 88 16.40 18.54 -11.48
N GLY A 89 16.68 17.58 -10.61
CA GLY A 89 15.75 16.50 -10.29
C GLY A 89 16.17 15.70 -9.07
N LEU A 90 15.23 14.95 -8.50
CA LEU A 90 15.47 14.02 -7.41
C LEU A 90 14.52 12.82 -7.50
N VAL A 91 14.95 11.70 -6.94
CA VAL A 91 14.13 10.51 -6.72
C VAL A 91 14.43 9.92 -5.35
N HIS A 92 13.39 9.43 -4.68
CA HIS A 92 13.47 8.75 -3.39
C HIS A 92 12.60 7.50 -3.41
N GLY A 93 13.23 6.34 -3.29
CA GLY A 93 12.59 5.07 -2.98
C GLY A 93 12.87 4.65 -1.53
N SER A 94 11.94 3.91 -0.93
CA SER A 94 12.11 3.28 0.37
C SER A 94 11.69 1.82 0.34
N GLN A 95 12.35 1.00 1.15
CA GLN A 95 11.97 -0.36 1.45
C GLN A 95 11.81 -0.48 2.97
N SER A 96 10.68 -1.00 3.43
CA SER A 96 10.45 -1.19 4.86
C SER A 96 9.51 -2.36 5.06
N ASP A 97 9.94 -3.32 5.88
CA ASP A 97 9.15 -4.50 6.22
C ASP A 97 8.52 -5.22 5.01
N GLY A 98 9.27 -5.38 3.92
CA GLY A 98 8.80 -6.03 2.69
C GLY A 98 7.87 -5.20 1.80
N LEU A 99 7.52 -3.97 2.20
CA LEU A 99 6.84 -2.99 1.36
C LEU A 99 7.86 -2.07 0.69
N GLN A 100 7.55 -1.66 -0.54
CA GLN A 100 8.38 -0.72 -1.30
C GLN A 100 7.56 0.52 -1.66
N ASN A 101 8.14 1.70 -1.50
CA ASN A 101 7.47 2.95 -1.84
C ASN A 101 8.35 3.84 -2.73
N LEU A 102 7.74 4.44 -3.74
CA LEU A 102 8.29 5.61 -4.41
C LEU A 102 7.81 6.85 -3.66
N GLU A 103 8.67 7.36 -2.78
CA GLU A 103 8.39 8.46 -1.85
C GLU A 103 8.39 9.82 -2.55
N ALA A 104 9.30 10.01 -3.52
CA ALA A 104 9.40 11.25 -4.27
C ALA A 104 9.99 11.03 -5.66
N LEU A 105 9.48 11.76 -6.64
CA LEU A 105 10.06 11.91 -7.97
C LEU A 105 9.74 13.32 -8.48
N TYR A 106 10.72 14.21 -8.43
CA TYR A 106 10.55 15.60 -8.88
C TYR A 106 11.59 15.94 -9.93
N VAL A 107 11.14 16.67 -10.94
CA VAL A 107 11.98 17.17 -12.03
C VAL A 107 11.64 18.63 -12.23
N ASP A 108 12.68 19.46 -12.32
CA ASP A 108 12.54 20.88 -12.64
C ASP A 108 11.76 21.06 -13.94
N LYS A 109 10.82 22.02 -13.99
CA LYS A 109 9.97 22.24 -15.17
C LYS A 109 10.77 22.53 -16.43
N SER A 110 11.95 23.14 -16.32
CA SER A 110 12.82 23.36 -17.46
C SER A 110 13.28 22.05 -18.09
N GLU A 111 13.35 20.95 -17.34
CA GLU A 111 13.79 19.63 -17.80
C GLU A 111 12.65 18.66 -18.16
N HIS A 112 11.40 19.14 -18.14
CA HIS A 112 10.24 18.35 -18.54
C HIS A 112 10.25 17.94 -20.01
N GLY A 113 9.83 16.71 -20.30
CA GLY A 113 9.77 16.16 -21.67
C GLY A 113 11.14 15.82 -22.28
N LYS A 114 12.22 15.88 -21.49
CA LYS A 114 13.59 15.66 -21.98
C LYS A 114 14.17 14.27 -21.65
N GLY A 115 13.51 13.48 -20.81
CA GLY A 115 13.95 12.14 -20.40
C GLY A 115 14.36 12.01 -18.93
N LEU A 116 14.52 13.10 -18.18
CA LEU A 116 15.10 13.04 -16.83
C LEU A 116 14.23 12.24 -15.84
N ALA A 117 12.90 12.38 -15.93
CA ALA A 117 11.99 11.58 -15.09
C ALA A 117 12.12 10.07 -15.39
N GLN A 118 12.32 9.71 -16.66
CA GLN A 118 12.50 8.31 -17.08
C GLN A 118 13.82 7.75 -16.58
N ASP A 119 14.91 8.53 -16.66
CA ASP A 119 16.22 8.10 -16.17
C ASP A 119 16.21 7.92 -14.64
N LEU A 120 15.62 8.85 -13.90
CA LEU A 120 15.45 8.74 -12.44
C LEU A 120 14.55 7.57 -12.05
N MET A 121 13.42 7.40 -12.75
CA MET A 121 12.51 6.28 -12.52
C MET A 121 13.20 4.95 -12.81
N GLY A 122 13.93 4.81 -13.92
CA GLY A 122 14.63 3.57 -14.26
C GLY A 122 15.63 3.15 -13.19
N LEU A 123 16.37 4.10 -12.62
CA LEU A 123 17.33 3.80 -11.57
C LEU A 123 16.71 3.31 -10.26
N VAL A 124 15.60 3.93 -9.82
CA VAL A 124 14.89 3.44 -8.62
C VAL A 124 14.15 2.14 -8.91
N ASP A 125 13.69 1.95 -10.14
CA ASP A 125 13.01 0.72 -10.58
C ASP A 125 13.96 -0.48 -10.57
N GLU A 126 15.19 -0.31 -11.04
CA GLU A 126 16.27 -1.32 -10.96
C GLU A 126 16.68 -1.65 -9.51
N TRP A 127 16.44 -0.73 -8.58
CA TRP A 127 16.74 -0.93 -7.16
C TRP A 127 15.61 -1.67 -6.41
N PHE A 128 14.36 -1.52 -6.84
CA PHE A 128 13.24 -2.25 -6.26
C PHE A 128 13.33 -3.75 -6.57
N ASP A 129 12.85 -4.58 -5.63
CA ASP A 129 12.59 -6.00 -5.86
C ASP A 129 11.35 -6.15 -6.74
N ASP A 130 11.51 -6.66 -7.95
CA ASP A 130 10.44 -6.82 -8.94
C ASP A 130 9.34 -7.80 -8.48
N THR A 131 9.64 -8.69 -7.53
CA THR A 131 8.68 -9.66 -6.99
C THR A 131 7.78 -9.06 -5.91
N LEU A 132 8.08 -7.85 -5.42
CA LEU A 132 7.35 -7.17 -4.36
C LEU A 132 6.55 -5.98 -4.92
N PRO A 133 5.36 -5.68 -4.36
CA PRO A 133 4.57 -4.54 -4.78
C PRO A 133 5.27 -3.21 -4.45
N VAL A 134 5.08 -2.21 -5.31
CA VAL A 134 5.56 -0.84 -5.10
C VAL A 134 4.36 0.10 -5.01
N LYS A 135 4.30 0.96 -3.99
CA LYS A 135 3.25 1.99 -3.83
C LYS A 135 3.80 3.39 -4.03
N LEU A 136 2.92 4.32 -4.37
CA LEU A 136 3.20 5.76 -4.37
C LEU A 136 1.92 6.56 -4.09
N GLY A 137 2.06 7.76 -3.56
CA GLY A 137 0.98 8.74 -3.45
C GLY A 137 1.11 9.81 -4.55
N VAL A 138 0.01 10.21 -5.16
CA VAL A 138 -0.01 11.28 -6.17
C VAL A 138 -1.22 12.21 -5.95
N ALA A 139 -1.04 13.52 -6.18
CA ALA A 139 -2.16 14.44 -6.18
C ALA A 139 -3.22 14.00 -7.20
N SER A 140 -4.48 13.93 -6.77
CA SER A 140 -5.56 13.34 -7.58
C SER A 140 -5.85 14.11 -8.86
N TYR A 141 -5.43 15.38 -8.93
CA TYR A 141 -5.54 16.26 -10.09
C TYR A 141 -4.25 16.33 -10.93
N ASN A 142 -3.19 15.61 -10.57
CA ASN A 142 -1.94 15.58 -11.33
C ASN A 142 -1.95 14.49 -12.42
N ASP A 143 -2.85 14.70 -13.38
CA ASP A 143 -3.05 13.91 -14.59
C ASP A 143 -1.75 13.51 -15.31
N ARG A 144 -0.77 14.41 -15.32
CA ARG A 144 0.51 14.19 -15.98
C ARG A 144 1.35 13.15 -15.23
N ALA A 145 1.43 13.25 -13.91
CA ALA A 145 2.14 12.28 -13.08
C ALA A 145 1.43 10.92 -13.10
N ILE A 146 0.09 10.90 -13.00
CA ILE A 146 -0.71 9.67 -13.10
C ILE A 146 -0.39 8.93 -14.42
N ARG A 147 -0.49 9.61 -15.57
CA ARG A 147 -0.16 9.03 -16.88
C ARG A 147 1.32 8.64 -17.04
N PHE A 148 2.22 9.23 -16.26
CA PHE A 148 3.61 8.80 -16.21
C PHE A 148 3.72 7.46 -15.49
N TYR A 149 3.15 7.34 -14.29
CA TYR A 149 3.21 6.11 -13.49
C TYR A 149 2.45 4.94 -14.12
N GLU A 150 1.32 5.20 -14.79
CA GLU A 150 0.58 4.17 -15.54
C GLU A 150 1.44 3.44 -16.58
N LYS A 151 2.41 4.14 -17.20
CA LYS A 151 3.35 3.53 -18.16
C LYS A 151 4.32 2.56 -17.52
N TYR A 152 4.56 2.71 -16.22
CA TYR A 152 5.39 1.81 -15.41
C TYR A 152 4.54 0.73 -14.72
N GLY A 153 3.26 0.59 -15.06
CA GLY A 153 2.39 -0.48 -14.55
C GLY A 153 1.63 -0.14 -13.26
N PHE A 154 1.77 1.09 -12.75
CA PHE A 154 1.00 1.53 -11.59
C PHE A 154 -0.47 1.75 -11.94
N LYS A 155 -1.36 1.47 -11.00
CA LYS A 155 -2.80 1.72 -11.09
C LYS A 155 -3.29 2.39 -9.82
N ILE A 156 -4.28 3.27 -9.95
CA ILE A 156 -4.94 3.89 -8.79
C ILE A 156 -5.61 2.80 -7.96
N ILE A 157 -5.38 2.81 -6.65
CA ILE A 157 -6.10 1.99 -5.67
C ILE A 157 -7.49 2.62 -5.48
N PRO A 158 -8.59 1.88 -5.71
CA PRO A 158 -9.95 2.37 -5.44
C PRO A 158 -10.10 2.84 -4.00
N ASP A 159 -10.89 3.90 -3.78
CA ASP A 159 -11.20 4.45 -2.45
C ASP A 159 -9.99 4.86 -1.58
N SER A 160 -8.79 5.00 -2.18
CA SER A 160 -7.57 5.44 -1.51
C SER A 160 -7.45 6.95 -1.29
N LYS A 161 -8.53 7.70 -1.54
CA LYS A 161 -8.51 9.17 -1.44
C LYS A 161 -8.21 9.60 -0.01
N SER A 162 -7.17 10.42 0.14
CA SER A 162 -6.78 11.01 1.41
C SER A 162 -6.40 12.48 1.24
N MET A 163 -6.23 13.21 2.34
CA MET A 163 -5.84 14.62 2.32
C MET A 163 -4.45 14.77 2.90
N TYR A 164 -3.48 15.15 2.08
CA TYR A 164 -2.15 15.53 2.56
C TYR A 164 -2.19 16.94 3.14
N ALA A 165 -1.72 17.07 4.38
CA ALA A 165 -1.72 18.32 5.15
C ALA A 165 -3.09 19.03 5.16
N ASP A 166 -4.17 18.24 5.19
CA ASP A 166 -5.57 18.70 5.15
C ASP A 166 -5.94 19.55 3.92
N LYS A 167 -5.12 19.51 2.86
CA LYS A 167 -5.22 20.43 1.72
C LYS A 167 -5.14 19.75 0.36
N ILE A 168 -4.17 18.88 0.15
CA ILE A 168 -3.93 18.29 -1.17
C ILE A 168 -4.64 16.94 -1.23
N PRO A 169 -5.67 16.75 -2.07
CA PRO A 169 -6.24 15.42 -2.29
C PRO A 169 -5.21 14.51 -2.97
N ILE A 170 -4.91 13.39 -2.33
CA ILE A 170 -3.99 12.35 -2.79
C ILE A 170 -4.79 11.09 -3.10
N VAL A 171 -4.39 10.38 -4.16
CA VAL A 171 -4.76 8.98 -4.39
C VAL A 171 -3.48 8.13 -4.35
N ASP A 172 -3.60 6.92 -3.83
CA ASP A 172 -2.50 5.97 -3.88
C ASP A 172 -2.54 5.22 -5.22
N MET A 173 -1.35 4.95 -5.76
CA MET A 173 -1.17 4.03 -6.87
C MET A 173 -0.28 2.87 -6.45
N ILE A 174 -0.54 1.69 -7.03
CA ILE A 174 0.23 0.48 -6.77
C ILE A 174 0.63 -0.19 -8.08
N ARG A 175 1.85 -0.72 -8.10
CA ARG A 175 2.30 -1.69 -9.08
C ARG A 175 2.51 -3.03 -8.36
N PRO A 176 1.79 -4.10 -8.75
CA PRO A 176 1.97 -5.41 -8.13
C PRO A 176 3.33 -6.00 -8.49
N GLY A 177 3.85 -6.88 -7.63
CA GLY A 177 5.08 -7.64 -7.92
C GLY A 177 4.86 -8.68 -9.03
N GLU A 178 5.90 -8.96 -9.81
CA GLU A 178 5.87 -9.97 -10.86
C GLU A 178 5.68 -11.39 -10.28
N GLY A 179 4.88 -12.20 -10.96
CA GLY A 179 4.69 -13.62 -10.61
C GLY A 179 3.92 -13.89 -9.31
N GLN A 180 3.42 -12.87 -8.61
CA GLN A 180 2.62 -13.09 -7.40
C GLN A 180 1.26 -13.71 -7.73
N LYS A 181 1.01 -14.91 -7.19
CA LYS A 181 -0.33 -15.55 -7.24
C LYS A 181 -1.40 -14.72 -6.50
N TYR A 182 -0.99 -14.01 -5.46
CA TYR A 182 -1.84 -13.18 -4.61
C TYR A 182 -1.32 -11.73 -4.62
N PRO A 183 -1.51 -10.98 -5.73
CA PRO A 183 -0.87 -9.67 -5.93
C PRO A 183 -1.28 -8.61 -4.90
N ASN A 184 -2.40 -8.83 -4.20
CA ASN A 184 -2.92 -7.92 -3.18
C ASN A 184 -2.55 -8.37 -1.75
N LEU A 185 -1.89 -9.52 -1.57
CA LEU A 185 -1.50 -9.98 -0.23
C LEU A 185 -0.30 -9.19 0.25
N ASN A 186 -0.36 -8.72 1.50
CA ASN A 186 0.79 -8.12 2.16
C ASN A 186 2.01 -9.06 2.06
N PRO A 187 3.17 -8.60 1.53
CA PRO A 187 4.33 -9.45 1.32
C PRO A 187 4.90 -10.07 2.59
N ARG A 188 4.61 -9.48 3.76
CA ARG A 188 4.89 -10.04 5.09
C ARG A 188 4.03 -11.25 5.45
N LEU A 189 3.08 -11.60 4.59
CA LEU A 189 2.14 -12.70 4.74
C LEU A 189 2.27 -13.68 3.57
N GLU A 190 1.75 -14.87 3.75
CA GLU A 190 1.60 -15.88 2.72
C GLU A 190 0.36 -16.72 2.94
N ILE A 191 -0.14 -17.32 1.85
CA ILE A 191 -1.20 -18.33 1.94
C ILE A 191 -0.56 -19.72 1.91
N LYS A 192 -0.85 -20.53 2.92
CA LYS A 192 -0.39 -21.94 3.05
C LYS A 192 -1.57 -22.85 3.37
N ASP A 193 -1.36 -24.17 3.38
CA ASP A 193 -2.36 -25.11 3.89
C ASP A 193 -2.53 -24.89 5.39
N SER A 194 -3.79 -24.82 5.83
CA SER A 194 -4.13 -24.52 7.21
C SER A 194 -4.47 -25.81 7.97
N PRO A 195 -4.01 -25.97 9.22
CA PRO A 195 -4.49 -27.02 10.11
C PRO A 195 -5.93 -26.76 10.61
N VAL A 196 -6.46 -25.55 10.45
CA VAL A 196 -7.83 -25.18 10.83
C VAL A 196 -8.80 -25.57 9.72
N GLU A 197 -8.68 -24.92 8.56
CA GLU A 197 -9.56 -25.18 7.42
C GLU A 197 -8.87 -24.81 6.10
N GLY A 198 -8.73 -25.79 5.20
CA GLY A 198 -8.28 -25.57 3.83
C GLY A 198 -6.96 -24.80 3.72
N ARG A 199 -7.06 -23.50 3.47
CA ARG A 199 -5.93 -22.57 3.31
C ARG A 199 -6.05 -21.44 4.32
N GLY A 200 -4.92 -20.97 4.84
CA GLY A 200 -4.86 -19.91 5.85
C GLY A 200 -3.84 -18.84 5.51
N ILE A 201 -3.92 -17.72 6.22
CA ILE A 201 -2.98 -16.59 6.11
C ILE A 201 -1.92 -16.73 7.19
N PHE A 202 -0.66 -16.85 6.80
CA PHE A 202 0.47 -17.03 7.71
C PHE A 202 1.40 -15.83 7.67
N THR A 203 2.02 -15.51 8.80
CA THR A 203 3.06 -14.49 8.89
C THR A 203 4.40 -15.01 8.37
N LYS A 204 5.14 -14.20 7.59
CA LYS A 204 6.54 -14.48 7.23
C LYS A 204 7.55 -13.83 8.17
N VAL A 205 7.07 -12.92 9.03
CA VAL A 205 7.85 -12.11 9.94
C VAL A 205 7.04 -11.88 11.23
N PRO A 206 7.69 -11.62 12.37
CA PRO A 206 6.97 -11.34 13.60
C PRO A 206 6.20 -10.00 13.55
N PHE A 207 5.12 -9.93 14.31
CA PHE A 207 4.33 -8.72 14.56
C PHE A 207 4.15 -8.50 16.07
N LYS A 208 4.20 -7.24 16.50
CA LYS A 208 3.98 -6.88 17.90
C LYS A 208 2.51 -6.69 18.21
N LYS A 209 2.13 -6.99 19.45
CA LYS A 209 0.80 -6.70 19.99
C LYS A 209 0.39 -5.25 19.70
N GLY A 210 -0.84 -5.06 19.25
CA GLY A 210 -1.44 -3.76 18.98
C GLY A 210 -1.13 -3.19 17.60
N VAL A 211 -0.28 -3.83 16.79
CA VAL A 211 -0.06 -3.42 15.40
C VAL A 211 -1.26 -3.83 14.56
N LYS A 212 -1.75 -2.89 13.75
CA LYS A 212 -2.71 -3.18 12.68
C LYS A 212 -1.98 -3.83 11.51
N ILE A 213 -2.37 -5.05 11.15
CA ILE A 213 -1.81 -5.81 10.05
C ILE A 213 -2.67 -5.57 8.82
N VAL A 214 -2.10 -4.94 7.80
CA VAL A 214 -2.76 -4.84 6.49
C VAL A 214 -2.66 -6.22 5.83
N ILE A 215 -3.78 -6.87 5.54
CA ILE A 215 -3.79 -8.15 4.81
C ILE A 215 -3.85 -7.90 3.31
N ASN A 216 -4.84 -7.13 2.87
CA ASN A 216 -4.99 -6.69 1.49
C ASN A 216 -4.38 -5.31 1.30
N ILE A 217 -3.34 -5.19 0.46
CA ILE A 217 -2.66 -3.92 0.16
C ILE A 217 -3.49 -3.05 -0.79
N ASP A 218 -4.30 -3.68 -1.64
CA ASP A 218 -5.25 -3.08 -2.57
C ASP A 218 -6.57 -3.88 -2.50
N PRO A 219 -7.43 -3.61 -1.51
CA PRO A 219 -8.70 -4.29 -1.37
C PRO A 219 -9.57 -3.99 -2.58
N GLN A 220 -10.00 -5.04 -3.28
CA GLN A 220 -10.88 -4.88 -4.43
C GLN A 220 -12.33 -4.92 -3.95
N PRO A 221 -13.19 -4.00 -4.41
CA PRO A 221 -14.59 -3.97 -3.97
C PRO A 221 -15.24 -5.33 -4.24
N ILE A 222 -15.87 -5.88 -3.20
CA ILE A 222 -16.60 -7.13 -3.27
C ILE A 222 -18.08 -6.79 -3.38
N GLU A 223 -18.74 -7.36 -4.39
CA GLU A 223 -20.19 -7.28 -4.49
C GLU A 223 -20.81 -8.21 -3.44
N VAL A 224 -21.41 -7.59 -2.42
CA VAL A 224 -22.10 -8.29 -1.34
C VAL A 224 -23.59 -8.24 -1.59
N TYR A 225 -24.23 -9.39 -1.55
CA TYR A 225 -25.66 -9.54 -1.74
C TYR A 225 -26.33 -9.88 -0.42
N GLU A 226 -27.54 -9.36 -0.22
CA GLU A 226 -28.43 -9.82 0.84
C GLU A 226 -29.45 -10.82 0.27
N PHE A 227 -29.62 -11.93 0.94
CA PHE A 227 -30.50 -13.02 0.56
C PHE A 227 -31.40 -13.41 1.73
N THR A 228 -32.65 -13.78 1.45
CA THR A 228 -33.44 -14.62 2.37
C THR A 228 -32.86 -16.04 2.43
N ASP A 229 -33.24 -16.85 3.43
CA ASP A 229 -32.82 -18.26 3.54
C ASP A 229 -33.03 -19.04 2.23
N GLU A 230 -34.20 -18.92 1.59
CA GLU A 230 -34.52 -19.62 0.34
C GLU A 230 -33.66 -19.14 -0.85
N GLU A 231 -33.35 -17.85 -0.90
CA GLU A 231 -32.49 -17.27 -1.94
C GLU A 231 -31.04 -17.66 -1.73
N PHE A 232 -30.59 -17.69 -0.48
CA PHE A 232 -29.25 -18.09 -0.12
C PHE A 232 -28.99 -19.56 -0.45
N ASP A 233 -29.96 -20.45 -0.21
CA ASP A 233 -29.88 -21.85 -0.62
C ASP A 233 -29.71 -22.02 -2.13
N LYS A 234 -30.45 -21.25 -2.93
CA LYS A 234 -30.30 -21.22 -4.39
C LYS A 234 -28.92 -20.70 -4.80
N PHE A 235 -28.47 -19.61 -4.18
CA PHE A 235 -27.15 -19.04 -4.42
C PHE A 235 -26.02 -20.06 -4.15
N ARG A 236 -26.08 -20.79 -3.02
CA ARG A 236 -25.10 -21.83 -2.69
C ARG A 236 -25.08 -22.95 -3.73
N GLN A 237 -26.26 -23.44 -4.13
CA GLN A 237 -26.36 -24.49 -5.16
C GLN A 237 -25.77 -24.04 -6.50
N ASP A 238 -26.03 -22.79 -6.89
CA ASP A 238 -25.47 -22.19 -8.10
C ASP A 238 -23.94 -22.07 -8.02
N CYS A 239 -23.39 -21.67 -6.88
CA CYS A 239 -21.96 -21.59 -6.66
C CYS A 239 -21.31 -22.97 -6.76
N ILE A 240 -21.86 -23.99 -6.10
CA ILE A 240 -21.38 -25.39 -6.18
C ILE A 240 -21.38 -25.86 -7.63
N LYS A 241 -22.46 -25.65 -8.37
CA LYS A 241 -22.59 -26.05 -9.78
C LYS A 241 -21.53 -25.39 -10.67
N LYS A 242 -21.16 -24.15 -10.37
CA LYS A 242 -20.17 -23.36 -11.12
C LYS A 242 -18.74 -23.54 -10.59
N GLY A 243 -18.54 -24.28 -9.50
CA GLY A 243 -17.24 -24.39 -8.82
C GLY A 243 -16.76 -23.09 -8.20
N LEU A 244 -17.68 -22.19 -7.84
CA LEU A 244 -17.36 -20.90 -7.20
C LEU A 244 -17.29 -21.09 -5.69
N GLN A 245 -16.32 -20.42 -5.07
CA GLN A 245 -16.25 -20.27 -3.61
C GLN A 245 -17.05 -19.03 -3.21
N TRP A 246 -17.61 -19.04 -2.00
CA TRP A 246 -18.33 -17.91 -1.43
C TRP A 246 -18.06 -17.81 0.05
N ASP A 247 -18.20 -16.60 0.59
CA ASP A 247 -18.22 -16.33 2.01
C ASP A 247 -19.62 -15.78 2.34
N SER A 248 -20.11 -16.08 3.53
CA SER A 248 -21.45 -15.68 3.96
C SER A 248 -21.54 -15.53 5.46
N VAL A 249 -22.35 -14.58 5.91
CA VAL A 249 -22.71 -14.38 7.31
C VAL A 249 -24.24 -14.30 7.43
N SER A 250 -24.79 -14.99 8.42
CA SER A 250 -26.19 -14.80 8.81
C SER A 250 -26.32 -13.45 9.51
N ILE A 251 -27.35 -12.68 9.15
CA ILE A 251 -27.60 -11.33 9.71
C ILE A 251 -28.94 -11.26 10.46
N GLY A 252 -29.49 -12.41 10.86
CA GLY A 252 -30.76 -12.51 11.58
C GLY A 252 -31.98 -12.47 10.65
N ASP A 253 -33.18 -12.69 11.22
CA ASP A 253 -34.48 -12.64 10.52
C ASP A 253 -34.59 -13.50 9.23
N GLY A 254 -33.88 -14.63 9.20
CA GLY A 254 -33.84 -15.51 8.02
C GLY A 254 -33.14 -14.87 6.82
N LYS A 255 -32.14 -14.03 7.07
CA LYS A 255 -31.34 -13.35 6.04
C LYS A 255 -29.84 -13.62 6.18
N HIS A 256 -29.18 -13.56 5.04
CA HIS A 256 -27.74 -13.76 4.88
C HIS A 256 -27.15 -12.64 4.05
N ARG A 257 -25.94 -12.21 4.39
CA ARG A 257 -25.05 -11.50 3.48
C ARG A 257 -24.05 -12.47 2.91
N ALA A 258 -23.91 -12.50 1.59
CA ALA A 258 -22.95 -13.38 0.93
C ALA A 258 -22.29 -12.71 -0.25
N ALA A 259 -21.08 -13.15 -0.55
CA ALA A 259 -20.30 -12.72 -1.70
C ALA A 259 -19.56 -13.89 -2.34
N ILE A 260 -19.33 -13.82 -3.65
CA ILE A 260 -18.42 -14.74 -4.31
C ILE A 260 -17.00 -14.45 -3.82
N ALA A 261 -16.35 -15.46 -3.24
CA ALA A 261 -15.03 -15.35 -2.65
C ALA A 261 -13.99 -15.29 -3.78
N ALA A 262 -13.59 -14.08 -4.15
CA ALA A 262 -12.48 -13.85 -5.07
C ALA A 262 -11.15 -13.92 -4.33
N ARG A 263 -10.85 -15.04 -3.65
CA ARG A 263 -9.73 -15.15 -2.68
C ARG A 263 -8.35 -14.83 -3.26
N GLU A 264 -8.15 -14.98 -4.57
CA GLU A 264 -6.90 -14.55 -5.23
C GLU A 264 -6.76 -13.02 -5.31
N LYS A 265 -7.89 -12.30 -5.42
CA LYS A 265 -7.97 -10.83 -5.44
C LYS A 265 -8.14 -10.22 -4.05
N ASN A 266 -8.82 -10.94 -3.14
CA ASN A 266 -9.01 -10.55 -1.75
C ASN A 266 -8.51 -11.67 -0.82
N PRO A 267 -7.18 -11.77 -0.62
CA PRO A 267 -6.57 -12.79 0.24
C PRO A 267 -7.06 -12.83 1.68
N GLU A 268 -7.61 -11.73 2.21
CA GLU A 268 -8.26 -11.71 3.54
C GLU A 268 -9.38 -12.75 3.71
N ASN A 269 -9.99 -13.21 2.62
CA ASN A 269 -10.99 -14.29 2.63
C ASN A 269 -10.39 -15.68 2.90
N TYR A 270 -9.08 -15.80 3.11
CA TYR A 270 -8.42 -16.97 3.68
C TYR A 270 -8.25 -16.88 5.20
N GLY A 271 -8.74 -15.81 5.85
CA GLY A 271 -8.73 -15.70 7.30
C GLY A 271 -9.55 -16.82 7.92
N ASN A 272 -8.98 -17.50 8.93
CA ASN A 272 -9.60 -18.64 9.58
C ASN A 272 -9.99 -18.33 11.03
N HIS A 273 -10.87 -19.17 11.57
CA HIS A 273 -11.32 -19.05 12.94
C HIS A 273 -10.37 -19.70 13.96
N SER A 274 -10.20 -19.08 15.13
CA SER A 274 -9.71 -19.74 16.35
C SER A 274 -10.49 -19.27 17.57
N CYS A 275 -10.80 -20.18 18.51
CA CYS A 275 -11.35 -19.82 19.82
C CYS A 275 -10.30 -19.13 20.74
N ASP A 276 -9.03 -19.14 20.34
CA ASP A 276 -7.96 -18.33 20.94
C ASP A 276 -7.24 -17.57 19.80
N PRO A 277 -7.88 -16.53 19.23
CA PRO A 277 -7.37 -15.84 18.06
C PRO A 277 -6.16 -14.97 18.38
N ASN A 278 -5.28 -14.76 17.40
CA ASN A 278 -4.16 -13.82 17.52
C ASN A 278 -4.44 -12.48 16.83
N LEU A 279 -5.54 -12.37 16.07
CA LEU A 279 -5.93 -11.18 15.32
C LEU A 279 -7.38 -10.77 15.66
N SER A 280 -7.63 -9.46 15.79
CA SER A 280 -9.00 -8.94 15.89
C SER A 280 -9.70 -8.87 14.52
N ALA A 281 -11.03 -8.68 14.53
CA ALA A 281 -11.80 -8.44 13.30
C ALA A 281 -11.33 -7.19 12.52
N ASP A 282 -10.79 -6.18 13.21
CA ASP A 282 -10.18 -4.98 12.60
C ASP A 282 -8.71 -5.17 12.19
N HIS A 283 -8.24 -6.42 12.17
CA HIS A 283 -6.87 -6.83 11.87
C HIS A 283 -5.80 -6.25 12.82
N VAL A 284 -6.11 -6.12 14.12
CA VAL A 284 -5.14 -5.70 15.13
C VAL A 284 -4.60 -6.93 15.87
N ALA A 285 -3.28 -7.03 15.98
CA ALA A 285 -2.62 -8.13 16.69
C ALA A 285 -3.00 -8.11 18.19
N LEU A 286 -3.61 -9.18 18.69
CA LEU A 286 -4.10 -9.30 20.07
C LEU A 286 -2.97 -9.65 21.06
N ARG A 287 -1.88 -10.22 20.53
CA ARG A 287 -0.63 -10.56 21.21
C ARG A 287 0.54 -10.40 20.24
N ASP A 288 1.76 -10.60 20.73
CA ASP A 288 2.90 -10.79 19.83
C ASP A 288 2.65 -12.06 18.99
N ILE A 289 2.93 -11.96 17.69
CA ILE A 289 2.75 -13.01 16.69
C ILE A 289 4.12 -13.32 16.12
N GLU A 290 4.56 -14.56 16.21
CA GLU A 290 5.83 -15.02 15.66
C GLU A 290 5.73 -15.23 14.14
N SER A 291 6.87 -15.45 13.48
CA SER A 291 6.89 -15.93 12.11
C SER A 291 6.28 -17.33 12.00
N ASP A 292 5.68 -17.65 10.85
CA ASP A 292 4.98 -18.90 10.55
C ASP A 292 3.74 -19.19 11.41
N GLU A 293 3.22 -18.20 12.14
CA GLU A 293 1.92 -18.31 12.79
C GLU A 293 0.77 -18.00 11.82
N GLU A 294 -0.32 -18.75 11.91
CA GLU A 294 -1.56 -18.46 11.18
C GLU A 294 -2.31 -17.31 11.85
N LEU A 295 -2.65 -16.28 11.06
CA LEU A 295 -3.55 -15.21 11.49
C LEU A 295 -4.98 -15.75 11.58
N THR A 296 -5.53 -15.74 12.78
CA THR A 296 -6.88 -16.24 13.06
C THR A 296 -7.70 -15.21 13.84
N VAL A 297 -8.99 -15.18 13.55
CA VAL A 297 -9.99 -14.27 14.16
C VAL A 297 -11.09 -15.06 14.87
N ASP A 298 -11.84 -14.42 15.77
CA ASP A 298 -13.05 -15.04 16.34
C ASP A 298 -14.27 -14.71 15.46
N TYR A 299 -14.82 -15.70 14.75
CA TYR A 299 -16.00 -15.53 13.89
C TYR A 299 -17.24 -15.14 14.69
N ALA A 300 -17.29 -15.49 15.98
CA ALA A 300 -18.40 -15.12 16.85
C ALA A 300 -18.57 -13.61 16.96
N GLU A 301 -17.47 -12.84 16.93
CA GLU A 301 -17.45 -11.39 17.16
C GLU A 301 -18.19 -10.58 16.09
N PHE A 302 -18.37 -11.15 14.89
CA PHE A 302 -19.02 -10.48 13.76
C PHE A 302 -20.15 -11.30 13.14
N SER A 303 -20.58 -12.37 13.81
CA SER A 303 -21.71 -13.21 13.38
C SER A 303 -22.93 -13.00 14.28
N ASP A 304 -24.12 -13.09 13.69
CA ASP A 304 -25.42 -12.99 14.38
C ASP A 304 -25.61 -14.10 15.43
N VAL A 305 -26.30 -13.82 16.53
CA VAL A 305 -26.56 -14.77 17.63
C VAL A 305 -27.26 -16.08 17.23
N ASN A 306 -27.95 -16.11 16.09
CA ASN A 306 -28.58 -17.33 15.56
C ASN A 306 -27.64 -18.16 14.69
N TRP A 307 -26.46 -17.64 14.34
CA TRP A 307 -25.44 -18.37 13.60
C TRP A 307 -24.63 -19.30 14.52
N SER A 308 -24.31 -20.50 14.01
CA SER A 308 -23.37 -21.40 14.67
C SER A 308 -22.63 -22.31 13.69
N MET A 309 -21.46 -22.79 14.10
CA MET A 309 -20.69 -23.80 13.35
C MET A 309 -19.99 -24.78 14.29
N GLU A 310 -19.78 -26.01 13.81
CA GLU A 310 -18.86 -26.95 14.47
C GLU A 310 -17.41 -26.42 14.36
N CYS A 311 -16.64 -26.52 15.44
CA CYS A 311 -15.30 -25.94 15.50
C CYS A 311 -14.22 -27.00 15.67
N HIS A 312 -13.21 -26.92 14.80
CA HIS A 312 -12.04 -27.79 14.78
C HIS A 312 -10.72 -26.99 14.78
N CYS A 313 -10.72 -25.76 15.31
CA CYS A 313 -9.57 -24.84 15.23
C CYS A 313 -8.29 -25.31 15.96
N GLY A 314 -8.35 -26.40 16.73
CA GLY A 314 -7.17 -26.97 17.40
C GLY A 314 -6.68 -26.19 18.64
N SER A 315 -7.32 -25.07 19.00
CA SER A 315 -7.01 -24.35 20.25
C SER A 315 -7.23 -25.24 21.48
N LYS A 316 -6.40 -25.06 22.52
CA LYS A 316 -6.59 -25.71 23.83
C LYS A 316 -7.90 -25.30 24.51
N ASN A 317 -8.44 -24.14 24.14
CA ASN A 317 -9.69 -23.60 24.65
C ASN A 317 -10.81 -23.69 23.59
N CYS A 318 -10.72 -24.63 22.63
CA CYS A 318 -11.74 -24.82 21.61
C CYS A 318 -13.10 -25.15 22.26
N GLU A 319 -14.13 -24.37 21.92
CA GLU A 319 -15.49 -24.55 22.44
C GLU A 319 -16.25 -25.70 21.75
N GLY A 320 -15.71 -26.25 20.65
CA GLY A 320 -16.32 -27.30 19.84
C GLY A 320 -17.52 -26.84 19.00
N THR A 321 -18.21 -25.78 19.42
CA THR A 321 -19.24 -25.10 18.64
C THR A 321 -19.12 -23.61 18.87
N VAL A 322 -18.94 -22.84 17.79
CA VAL A 322 -18.88 -21.38 17.84
C VAL A 322 -20.27 -20.85 17.56
N LYS A 323 -20.69 -19.81 18.29
CA LYS A 323 -21.96 -19.13 18.12
C LYS A 323 -21.74 -17.63 17.98
N GLY A 324 -22.53 -16.98 17.14
CA GLY A 324 -22.43 -15.52 16.98
C GLY A 324 -22.78 -14.75 18.25
N LYS A 325 -22.26 -13.53 18.36
CA LYS A 325 -22.42 -12.62 19.50
C LYS A 325 -23.10 -11.29 19.12
N VAL A 326 -23.34 -11.05 17.83
CA VAL A 326 -23.97 -9.81 17.34
C VAL A 326 -25.49 -9.97 17.41
N GLU A 327 -26.16 -9.07 18.12
CA GLU A 327 -27.65 -9.03 18.25
C GLU A 327 -28.34 -8.33 17.08
#